data_AF-A0A820EYJ1-F1
#
_entry.id   AF-A0A820EYJ1-F1
#
_cell.length_a   1.000
_cell.length_b   1.000
_cell.length_c   1.000
_cell.angle_alpha   90.00
_cell.angle_beta   90.00
_cell.angle_gamma   90.00
#
_symmetry.space_group_name_H-M   'P 1'
#
loop_
_entity.id
_entity.type
_entity.pdbx_description
1 polymer ?
#
loop_
_entity_poly.entity_id
_entity_poly.type
_entity_poly.pdbx_seq_one_letter_code
_entity_poly.pdbx_strand_id
1 'polypeptide(L)'
;ANVPDSIRCKIDQVEHAFNISSIIFEKYTKIFIEIFGGNQYKLIYSDYQYKRTSNQINPKLNIKNKLNKCSHQDLYSLIWTIYALAKTIYPSTINDLIASFHLLISSFSFIYYYAKLAKLDYLLKGKFFYLFTF
;
A
#
# COMPACT_ATOMS: atom_id res chain seq x y z
N ALA A 1 -34.65 21.71 -4.73
CA ALA A 1 -35.02 20.28 -4.60
C ALA A 1 -34.25 19.70 -3.42
N ASN A 2 -34.93 19.13 -2.44
CA ASN A 2 -34.30 18.57 -1.24
C ASN A 2 -33.86 17.14 -1.54
N VAL A 3 -32.58 16.82 -1.36
CA VAL A 3 -32.05 15.46 -1.58
C VAL A 3 -32.70 14.51 -0.56
N PRO A 4 -33.23 13.34 -0.99
CA PRO A 4 -33.81 12.34 -0.09
C PRO A 4 -32.85 11.93 1.04
N ASP A 5 -33.38 11.72 2.25
CA ASP A 5 -32.57 11.38 3.43
C ASP A 5 -31.80 10.06 3.26
N SER A 6 -32.34 9.12 2.49
CA SER A 6 -31.65 7.87 2.14
C SER A 6 -30.41 8.09 1.27
N ILE A 7 -30.40 9.14 0.45
CA ILE A 7 -29.24 9.53 -0.35
C ILE A 7 -28.24 10.29 0.51
N ARG A 8 -28.71 11.20 1.38
CA ARG A 8 -27.85 11.91 2.34
C ARG A 8 -27.08 10.95 3.25
N CYS A 9 -27.76 9.98 3.86
CA CYS A 9 -27.13 8.98 4.71
C CYS A 9 -26.06 8.15 3.96
N LYS A 10 -26.30 7.80 2.69
CA LYS A 10 -25.29 7.11 1.87
C LYS A 10 -24.08 7.99 1.55
N ILE A 11 -24.30 9.29 1.30
CA ILE A 11 -23.22 10.26 1.08
C ILE A 11 -22.37 10.36 2.34
N ASP A 12 -22.98 10.52 3.51
CA ASP A 12 -22.27 10.63 4.79
C ASP A 12 -21.43 9.37 5.08
N GLN A 13 -21.95 8.18 4.78
CA GLN A 13 -21.22 6.91 4.92
C GLN A 13 -20.00 6.84 4.00
N VAL A 14 -20.14 7.27 2.74
CA VAL A 14 -19.03 7.28 1.77
C VAL A 14 -17.98 8.31 2.16
N GLU A 15 -18.41 9.51 2.59
CA GLU A 15 -17.50 10.57 3.03
C GLU A 15 -16.69 10.14 4.26
N HIS A 16 -17.33 9.51 5.24
CA HIS A 16 -16.65 8.95 6.41
C HIS A 16 -15.63 7.88 6.02
N ALA A 17 -16.02 6.92 5.17
CA ALA A 17 -15.11 5.88 4.69
C ALA A 17 -13.93 6.44 3.88
N PHE A 18 -14.16 7.52 3.11
CA PHE A 18 -13.12 8.23 2.37
C PHE A 18 -12.14 8.95 3.30
N ASN A 19 -12.65 9.63 4.33
CA ASN A 19 -11.83 10.31 5.33
C ASN A 19 -10.92 9.33 6.06
N ILE A 20 -11.46 8.19 6.50
CA ILE A 20 -10.66 7.10 7.10
C ILE A 20 -9.60 6.61 6.12
N SER A 21 -9.97 6.35 4.86
CA SER A 21 -9.04 5.83 3.86
C SER A 21 -7.91 6.81 3.54
N SER A 22 -8.19 8.12 3.56
CA SER A 22 -7.18 9.17 3.37
C SER A 22 -6.16 9.19 4.51
N ILE A 23 -6.63 9.13 5.77
CA ILE A 23 -5.76 9.06 6.96
C ILE A 23 -4.90 7.79 6.91
N ILE A 24 -5.51 6.65 6.57
CA ILE A 24 -4.81 5.37 6.47
C ILE A 24 -3.77 5.39 5.35
N PHE A 25 -4.07 5.97 4.18
CA PHE A 25 -3.11 6.07 3.09
C PHE A 25 -1.89 6.94 3.45
N GLU A 26 -2.10 8.02 4.20
CA GLU A 26 -1.00 8.84 4.71
C GLU A 26 -0.10 8.04 5.67
N LYS A 27 -0.72 7.30 6.61
CA LYS A 27 0.00 6.42 7.54
C LYS A 27 0.73 5.31 6.80
N TYR A 28 0.08 4.71 5.81
CA TYR A 28 0.64 3.67 4.95
C TYR A 28 1.96 4.13 4.32
N THR A 29 1.96 5.31 3.70
CA THR A 29 3.15 5.87 3.06
C THR A 29 4.30 6.07 4.05
N LYS A 30 4.00 6.63 5.24
CA LYS A 30 4.99 6.89 6.28
C LYS A 30 5.60 5.59 6.82
N ILE A 31 4.75 4.63 7.19
CA ILE A 31 5.16 3.32 7.72
C ILE A 31 6.00 2.56 6.68
N PHE A 32 5.60 2.57 5.42
CA PHE A 32 6.35 1.89 4.35
C PHE A 32 7.80 2.38 4.28
N ILE A 33 8.01 3.70 4.32
CA ILE A 33 9.34 4.30 4.20
C ILE A 33 10.20 4.05 5.41
N GLU A 34 9.59 3.95 6.59
CA GLU A 34 10.32 3.59 7.80
C GLU A 34 10.84 2.15 7.75
N ILE A 35 10.01 1.21 7.27
CA ILE A 35 10.35 -0.22 7.24
C ILE A 35 11.24 -0.59 6.05
N PHE A 36 10.80 -0.24 4.85
CA PHE A 36 11.40 -0.67 3.59
C PHE A 36 12.27 0.43 2.97
N GLY A 37 12.15 1.68 3.42
CA GLY A 37 12.82 2.80 2.78
C GLY A 37 12.12 3.24 1.49
N GLY A 38 12.89 3.91 0.62
CA GLY A 38 12.37 4.52 -0.61
C GLY A 38 12.12 6.02 -0.48
N ASN A 39 11.83 6.63 -1.63
CA ASN A 39 11.48 8.05 -1.73
C ASN A 39 9.97 8.14 -2.02
N GLN A 40 9.20 8.85 -1.17
CA GLN A 40 7.75 9.05 -1.32
C GLN A 40 7.36 9.40 -2.76
N TYR A 41 8.11 10.32 -3.36
CA TYR A 41 7.83 10.81 -4.71
C TYR A 41 7.98 9.71 -5.77
N LYS A 42 8.96 8.83 -5.60
CA LYS A 42 9.19 7.70 -6.51
C LYS A 42 8.22 6.54 -6.30
N LEU A 43 7.58 6.44 -5.14
CA LEU A 43 6.58 5.39 -4.86
C LEU A 43 5.18 5.80 -5.33
N ILE A 44 4.84 7.09 -5.23
CA ILE A 44 3.51 7.61 -5.56
C ILE A 44 3.38 8.00 -7.04
N TYR A 45 4.43 8.56 -7.65
CA TYR A 45 4.35 9.15 -9.00
C TYR A 45 4.99 8.33 -10.11
N SER A 46 5.67 7.22 -9.82
CA SER A 46 6.27 6.37 -10.86
C SER A 46 5.24 5.53 -11.62
N ASP A 47 4.07 5.25 -11.05
CA ASP A 47 2.95 4.60 -11.77
C ASP A 47 2.45 5.46 -12.95
N TYR A 48 2.57 6.78 -12.87
CA TYR A 48 2.25 7.68 -14.00
C TYR A 48 3.27 7.62 -15.14
N GLN A 49 4.52 7.21 -14.86
CA GLN A 49 5.60 7.10 -15.86
C GLN A 49 5.75 5.68 -16.44
N TYR A 50 5.36 4.64 -15.68
CA TYR A 50 5.50 3.24 -16.10
C TYR A 50 4.64 2.89 -17.32
N LYS A 51 3.56 3.65 -17.57
CA LYS A 51 2.69 3.45 -18.75
C LYS A 51 3.11 4.20 -20.02
N ARG A 52 4.14 5.06 -19.99
CA ARG A 52 4.58 5.82 -21.18
C ARG A 52 5.87 5.32 -21.84
N THR A 53 6.60 4.40 -21.22
CA THR A 53 7.91 3.94 -21.72
C THR A 53 8.00 2.45 -22.03
N SER A 54 6.87 1.72 -22.10
CA SER A 54 6.86 0.31 -22.55
C SER A 54 6.96 0.13 -24.08
N ASN A 55 6.98 1.22 -24.87
CA ASN A 55 7.02 1.13 -26.34
C ASN A 55 8.40 1.41 -26.97
N GLN A 56 9.49 1.51 -26.20
CA GLN A 56 10.84 1.65 -26.77
C GLN A 56 11.89 0.89 -25.96
N ILE A 57 11.92 -0.45 -26.07
CA ILE A 57 13.11 -1.20 -25.69
C ILE A 57 13.43 -2.21 -26.79
N ASN A 58 14.54 -1.94 -27.48
CA ASN A 58 15.15 -2.79 -28.51
C ASN A 58 15.25 -4.27 -28.05
N PRO A 59 14.85 -5.26 -28.87
CA PRO A 59 14.59 -6.62 -28.42
C PRO A 59 15.83 -7.53 -28.25
N LYS A 60 17.06 -7.00 -28.11
CA LYS A 60 18.27 -7.83 -28.28
C LYS A 60 19.32 -7.87 -27.15
N LEU A 61 19.13 -7.24 -25.99
CA LEU A 61 20.28 -7.08 -25.07
C LEU A 61 20.24 -7.58 -23.62
N ASN A 62 19.18 -8.16 -23.04
CA ASN A 62 19.31 -8.53 -21.60
C ASN A 62 18.36 -9.59 -21.02
N ILE A 63 18.08 -10.66 -21.77
CA ILE A 63 17.15 -11.72 -21.30
C ILE A 63 17.74 -12.59 -20.16
N LYS A 64 19.06 -12.56 -19.91
CA LYS A 64 19.71 -13.46 -18.92
C LYS A 64 20.12 -12.81 -17.58
N ASN A 65 20.11 -11.48 -17.45
CA ASN A 65 20.58 -10.78 -16.23
C ASN A 65 19.52 -9.95 -15.49
N LYS A 66 18.26 -9.96 -15.95
CA LYS A 66 17.12 -9.36 -15.23
C LYS A 66 16.16 -10.44 -14.75
N LEU A 67 16.59 -11.24 -13.77
CA LEU A 67 15.63 -11.64 -12.74
C LEU A 67 15.15 -10.31 -12.14
N ASN A 68 13.96 -9.84 -12.51
CA ASN A 68 13.41 -8.58 -12.04
C ASN A 68 13.38 -8.63 -10.51
N LYS A 69 14.41 -8.04 -9.88
CA LYS A 69 14.47 -7.89 -8.43
C LYS A 69 13.23 -7.08 -8.04
N CYS A 70 12.44 -7.62 -7.10
CA CYS A 70 11.25 -6.94 -6.59
C CYS A 70 11.63 -5.51 -6.22
N SER A 71 10.96 -4.52 -6.80
CA SER A 71 11.23 -3.13 -6.51
C SER A 71 10.43 -2.68 -5.28
N HIS A 72 10.89 -1.63 -4.61
CA HIS A 72 10.13 -1.01 -3.52
C HIS A 72 8.73 -0.54 -3.98
N GLN A 73 8.57 -0.20 -5.26
CA GLN A 73 7.28 0.17 -5.83
C GLN A 73 6.34 -1.04 -5.94
N ASP A 74 6.83 -2.18 -6.42
CA ASP A 74 6.03 -3.40 -6.51
C ASP A 74 5.56 -3.83 -5.12
N LEU A 75 6.44 -3.73 -4.13
CA LEU A 75 6.12 -4.03 -2.74
C LEU A 75 5.10 -3.04 -2.15
N TYR A 76 5.24 -1.76 -2.48
CA TYR A 76 4.30 -0.72 -2.08
C TYR A 76 2.90 -0.97 -2.67
N SER A 77 2.80 -1.28 -3.95
CA SER A 77 1.49 -1.58 -4.56
C SER A 77 0.90 -2.89 -4.02
N LEU A 78 1.74 -3.89 -3.73
CA LEU A 78 1.32 -5.17 -3.18
C LEU A 78 0.72 -5.04 -1.78
N ILE A 79 1.41 -4.37 -0.84
CA ILE A 79 0.92 -4.21 0.53
C ILE A 79 -0.41 -3.46 0.54
N TRP A 80 -0.52 -2.38 -0.25
CA TRP A 80 -1.76 -1.61 -0.35
C TRP A 80 -2.91 -2.45 -0.92
N THR A 81 -2.62 -3.28 -1.93
CA THR A 81 -3.61 -4.17 -2.54
C THR A 81 -4.10 -5.24 -1.55
N ILE A 82 -3.19 -5.83 -0.77
CA ILE A 82 -3.56 -6.79 0.29
C ILE A 82 -4.46 -6.13 1.33
N TYR A 83 -4.09 -4.93 1.79
CA TYR A 83 -4.91 -4.17 2.72
C TYR A 83 -6.31 -3.87 2.15
N ALA A 84 -6.39 -3.36 0.92
CA ALA A 84 -7.64 -3.04 0.27
C ALA A 84 -8.54 -4.28 0.09
N LEU A 85 -7.97 -5.41 -0.34
CA LEU A 85 -8.69 -6.68 -0.47
C LEU A 85 -9.16 -7.20 0.89
N ALA A 86 -8.32 -7.15 1.91
CA ALA A 86 -8.73 -7.60 3.24
C ALA A 86 -9.84 -6.71 3.81
N LYS A 87 -9.82 -5.41 3.50
CA LYS A 87 -10.85 -4.45 3.94
C LYS A 87 -12.22 -4.73 3.31
N THR A 88 -12.29 -5.29 2.11
CA THR A 88 -13.58 -5.70 1.51
C THR A 88 -14.14 -6.99 2.12
N ILE A 89 -13.29 -7.85 2.68
CA ILE A 89 -13.69 -9.10 3.35
C ILE A 89 -14.34 -8.82 4.71
N TYR A 90 -13.95 -7.74 5.39
CA TYR A 90 -14.42 -7.40 6.74
C TYR A 90 -15.20 -6.08 6.77
N PRO A 91 -16.54 -6.09 6.59
CA PRO A 91 -17.36 -4.88 6.52
C PRO A 91 -17.28 -4.00 7.77
N SER A 92 -17.05 -4.60 8.94
CA SER A 92 -16.88 -3.90 10.22
C SER A 92 -15.65 -2.99 10.25
N THR A 93 -14.64 -3.25 9.41
CA THR A 93 -13.41 -2.45 9.34
C THR A 93 -13.55 -1.20 8.48
N ILE A 94 -14.63 -1.08 7.68
CA ILE A 94 -14.78 -0.02 6.67
C ILE A 94 -14.95 1.35 7.32
N ASN A 95 -15.74 1.42 8.40
CA ASN A 95 -16.11 2.66 9.09
C ASN A 95 -15.35 2.89 10.41
N ASP A 96 -14.48 1.97 10.80
CA ASP A 96 -13.66 2.10 12.00
C ASP A 96 -12.20 2.36 11.63
N LEU A 97 -11.70 3.51 12.09
CA LEU A 97 -10.32 3.93 11.88
C LEU A 97 -9.33 3.01 12.61
N ILE A 98 -9.67 2.57 13.82
CA ILE A 98 -8.79 1.74 14.65
C ILE A 98 -8.66 0.35 14.02
N ALA A 99 -9.78 -0.27 13.67
CA ALA A 99 -9.78 -1.55 12.96
C ALA A 99 -9.07 -1.47 11.61
N SER A 100 -9.28 -0.39 10.84
CA SER A 100 -8.54 -0.14 9.58
C SER A 100 -7.03 -0.05 9.83
N PHE A 101 -6.60 0.59 10.91
CA PHE A 101 -5.17 0.73 11.24
C PHE A 101 -4.55 -0.60 11.67
N HIS A 102 -5.25 -1.40 12.48
CA HIS A 102 -4.79 -2.75 12.82
C HIS A 102 -4.65 -3.61 11.57
N LEU A 103 -5.61 -3.56 10.65
CA LEU A 103 -5.55 -4.31 9.40
C LEU A 103 -4.37 -3.87 8.52
N LEU A 104 -4.09 -2.56 8.46
CA LEU A 104 -2.94 -2.01 7.77
C LEU A 104 -1.63 -2.60 8.32
N ILE A 105 -1.47 -2.56 9.65
CA ILE A 105 -0.29 -3.10 10.33
C ILE A 105 -0.15 -4.61 10.11
N SER A 106 -1.26 -5.37 10.16
CA SER A 106 -1.24 -6.80 9.87
C SER A 106 -0.76 -7.07 8.44
N SER A 107 -1.16 -6.24 7.47
CA SER A 107 -0.75 -6.35 6.06
C SER A 107 0.76 -6.11 5.90
N PHE A 108 1.30 -5.11 6.60
CA PHE A 108 2.73 -4.87 6.67
C PHE A 108 3.48 -6.03 7.33
N SER A 109 2.98 -6.53 8.46
CA SER A 109 3.59 -7.64 9.22
C SER A 109 3.70 -8.89 8.37
N PHE A 110 2.62 -9.21 7.64
CA PHE A 110 2.56 -10.32 6.70
C PHE A 110 3.66 -10.19 5.66
N ILE A 111 3.72 -9.08 4.92
CA ILE A 111 4.75 -8.89 3.89
C ILE A 111 6.16 -8.84 4.46
N TYR A 112 6.37 -8.22 5.62
CA TYR A 112 7.68 -8.21 6.28
C TYR A 112 8.17 -9.63 6.60
N TYR A 113 7.28 -10.47 7.14
CA TYR A 113 7.59 -11.87 7.44
C TYR A 113 7.97 -12.64 6.17
N TYR A 114 7.19 -12.52 5.09
CA TYR A 114 7.51 -13.18 3.82
C TYR A 114 8.79 -12.64 3.17
N ALA A 115 9.05 -11.34 3.25
CA ALA A 115 10.29 -10.74 2.75
C ALA A 115 11.51 -11.30 3.49
N LYS A 116 11.41 -11.48 4.82
CA LYS A 116 12.45 -12.14 5.62
C LYS A 116 12.63 -13.61 5.28
N LEU A 117 11.55 -14.38 5.15
CA LEU A 117 11.62 -15.78 4.73
C LEU A 117 12.26 -15.95 3.35
N ALA A 118 11.93 -15.06 2.40
CA ALA A 118 12.49 -15.04 1.06
C ALA A 118 13.91 -14.44 0.99
N LYS A 119 14.51 -14.05 2.13
CA LYS A 119 15.85 -13.44 2.24
C LYS A 119 16.02 -12.19 1.37
N LEU A 120 14.96 -11.38 1.27
CA LEU A 120 14.96 -10.10 0.54
C LEU A 120 15.49 -8.95 1.40
N ASP A 121 16.62 -9.15 2.08
CA ASP A 121 17.17 -8.17 3.04
C ASP A 121 17.53 -6.83 2.38
N TYR A 122 17.79 -6.81 1.07
CA TYR A 122 18.05 -5.59 0.30
C TYR A 122 16.85 -4.62 0.24
N LEU A 123 15.65 -5.08 0.58
CA LEU A 123 14.42 -4.27 0.65
C LEU A 123 14.12 -3.77 2.06
N LEU A 124 14.85 -4.23 3.07
CA LEU A 124 14.54 -3.95 4.47
C LEU A 124 15.53 -2.92 5.02
N LYS A 125 15.02 -1.77 5.45
CA LYS A 125 15.82 -0.69 6.02
C LYS A 125 15.83 -0.74 7.56
N GLY A 126 14.68 -1.02 8.17
CA GLY A 126 14.48 -1.00 9.62
C GLY A 126 14.06 -2.36 10.22
N LYS A 127 14.16 -2.48 11.55
CA LYS A 127 13.50 -3.57 12.29
C LYS A 127 12.04 -3.19 12.51
N PHE A 128 11.14 -4.02 11.98
CA PHE A 128 9.68 -3.82 12.08
C PHE A 128 9.16 -3.63 13.51
N PHE A 129 9.84 -4.21 14.50
CA PHE A 129 9.44 -4.18 15.91
C PHE A 129 9.44 -2.80 16.58
N TYR A 130 10.22 -1.82 16.12
CA TYR A 130 10.28 -0.51 16.79
C TYR A 130 9.02 0.34 16.62
N LEU A 131 8.20 0.05 15.59
CA LEU A 131 6.96 0.77 15.30
C LEU A 131 5.80 0.45 16.27
N PHE A 132 5.95 -0.55 17.13
CA PHE A 132 4.92 -1.00 18.08
C PHE A 132 5.16 -0.50 19.52
N THR A 133 6.18 0.33 19.72
CA THR A 133 6.47 0.91 21.04
C THR A 133 5.70 2.23 21.18
N PHE A 134 4.40 2.15 21.43
CA PHE A 134 3.56 3.26 21.91
C PHE A 134 2.58 2.74 22.95
#